data_AF-A0AAW5ECR2-F1
#
_entry.id   AF-A0AAW5ECR2-F1
#
_cell.length_a   1.000
_cell.length_b   1.000
_cell.length_c   1.000
_cell.angle_alpha   90.00
_cell.angle_beta   90.00
_cell.angle_gamma   90.00
#
_symmetry.space_group_name_H-M   'P 1'
#
loop_
_entity.id
_entity.type
_entity.pdbx_description
1 polymer ?
#
loop_
_entity_poly.entity_id
_entity_poly.type
_entity_poly.pdbx_seq_one_letter_code
_entity_poly.pdbx_strand_id
1 'polypeptide(L)' 'KVAITNTKLNVKEEHYPIVGACLLKAIKVVLNADETTLKAWEEAYKAIAQFYIDIEKEIYAKAK' A
#
# COMPACT_ATOMS: atom_id res chain seq x y z
N LYS A 1 -1.95 7.15 -12.66
CA LYS A 1 -2.61 5.94 -13.21
C LYS A 1 -3.06 4.97 -12.12
N VAL A 2 -2.17 4.54 -11.22
CA VAL A 2 -2.49 3.60 -10.12
C VAL A 2 -3.67 4.07 -9.25
N ALA A 3 -3.62 5.29 -8.70
CA ALA A 3 -4.73 5.84 -7.89
C ALA A 3 -6.10 5.81 -8.61
N ILE A 4 -6.12 6.13 -9.91
CA ILE A 4 -7.35 6.11 -10.73
C ILE A 4 -7.89 4.68 -10.87
N THR A 5 -7.00 3.70 -11.02
CA THR A 5 -7.39 2.29 -11.08
C THR A 5 -7.92 1.82 -9.73
N ASN A 6 -7.24 2.17 -8.64
CA ASN A 6 -7.66 1.84 -7.28
C ASN A 6 -9.05 2.41 -6.95
N THR A 7 -9.29 3.68 -7.30
CA THR A 7 -10.61 4.28 -7.06
C THR A 7 -11.72 3.62 -7.87
N LYS A 8 -11.46 3.28 -9.14
CA LYS A 8 -12.40 2.52 -10.00
C LYS A 8 -12.75 1.14 -9.44
N LEU A 9 -11.83 0.50 -8.73
CA LEU A 9 -12.01 -0.80 -8.11
C LEU A 9 -12.52 -0.72 -6.66
N ASN A 10 -12.88 0.48 -6.18
CA ASN A 10 -13.35 0.72 -4.82
C ASN A 10 -12.33 0.31 -3.72
N VAL A 11 -11.04 0.46 -3.99
CA VAL A 11 -10.00 0.24 -2.97
C VAL A 11 -10.15 1.25 -1.82
N LYS A 12 -10.06 0.77 -0.57
CA LYS A 12 -10.18 1.57 0.66
C LYS A 12 -8.86 1.60 1.40
N GLU A 13 -8.70 2.59 2.28
CA GLU A 13 -7.52 2.71 3.16
C GLU A 13 -7.30 1.44 4.00
N GLU A 14 -8.39 0.78 4.41
CA GLU A 14 -8.39 -0.49 5.16
C GLU A 14 -7.72 -1.65 4.40
N HIS A 15 -7.63 -1.59 3.07
CA HIS A 15 -7.00 -2.63 2.27
C HIS A 15 -5.47 -2.55 2.29
N TYR A 16 -4.88 -1.36 2.50
CA TYR A 16 -3.42 -1.18 2.46
C TYR A 16 -2.69 -1.98 3.55
N PRO A 17 -3.14 -2.00 4.83
CA PRO A 17 -2.51 -2.86 5.84
C PRO A 17 -2.50 -4.34 5.46
N ILE A 18 -3.56 -4.84 4.81
CA ILE A 18 -3.69 -6.24 4.40
C ILE A 18 -2.66 -6.55 3.29
N VAL A 19 -2.58 -5.70 2.28
CA VAL A 19 -1.62 -5.84 1.18
C VAL A 19 -0.18 -5.72 1.71
N GLY A 20 0.09 -4.77 2.61
CA GLY A 20 1.40 -4.60 3.23
C GLY A 20 1.87 -5.83 4.00
N ALA A 21 0.99 -6.43 4.81
CA ALA A 21 1.32 -7.66 5.54
C ALA A 21 1.64 -8.83 4.59
N CYS A 22 0.85 -9.00 3.53
CA CYS A 22 1.09 -10.02 2.51
C CYS A 22 2.42 -9.77 1.76
N LEU A 23 2.72 -8.52 1.42
CA LEU A 23 3.96 -8.13 0.75
C LEU A 23 5.19 -8.45 1.61
N LEU A 24 5.20 -8.02 2.87
CA LEU A 24 6.32 -8.27 3.78
C LEU A 24 6.53 -9.77 4.01
N LYS A 25 5.44 -10.54 4.13
CA LYS A 25 5.51 -12.00 4.20
C LYS A 25 6.13 -12.60 2.93
N ALA A 26 5.73 -12.13 1.74
CA ALA A 26 6.28 -12.60 0.48
C ALA A 26 7.78 -12.25 0.35
N ILE A 27 8.18 -11.03 0.73
CA ILE A 27 9.59 -10.60 0.76
C ILE A 27 10.40 -11.51 1.69
N LYS A 28 9.90 -11.77 2.90
CA LYS A 28 10.56 -12.67 3.85
C LYS A 28 10.76 -14.08 3.27
N VAL A 29 9.74 -14.65 2.63
CA VAL A 29 9.78 -16.02 2.12
C VAL A 29 10.62 -16.15 0.85
N VAL A 30 10.51 -15.21 -0.09
CA VAL A 30 11.17 -15.31 -1.40
C VAL A 30 12.62 -14.86 -1.34
N LEU A 31 12.91 -13.80 -0.59
CA LEU A 31 14.25 -13.21 -0.52
C LEU A 31 15.03 -13.62 0.72
N ASN A 32 14.42 -14.38 1.65
CA ASN A 32 14.99 -14.66 2.98
C ASN A 32 15.50 -13.38 3.67
N ALA A 33 14.74 -12.28 3.52
CA ALA A 33 15.13 -10.97 4.01
C ALA A 33 15.32 -10.97 5.53
N ASP A 34 16.36 -10.27 6.00
CA ASP A 34 16.62 -10.02 7.41
C ASP A 34 15.67 -8.97 7.98
N GLU A 35 15.66 -8.82 9.31
CA GLU A 35 14.76 -7.88 10.00
C GLU A 35 14.99 -6.42 9.58
N THR A 36 16.25 -6.04 9.31
CA THR A 36 16.58 -4.67 8.87
C THR A 36 15.96 -4.38 7.51
N THR A 37 16.12 -5.32 6.57
CA THR A 37 15.52 -5.21 5.24
C THR A 37 13.99 -5.21 5.31
N LEU A 38 13.39 -6.07 6.12
CA LEU A 38 11.93 -6.11 6.28
C LEU A 38 11.38 -4.80 6.85
N LYS A 39 12.06 -4.21 7.84
CA LYS A 39 11.66 -2.93 8.42
C LYS A 39 11.79 -1.78 7.42
N ALA A 40 12.86 -1.76 6.62
CA ALA A 40 13.02 -0.76 5.55
C ALA A 40 11.89 -0.86 4.50
N TRP A 41 11.50 -2.08 4.12
CA TRP A 41 10.37 -2.29 3.21
C TRP A 41 9.02 -1.92 3.84
N GLU A 42 8.83 -2.15 5.14
CA GLU A 42 7.62 -1.73 5.85
C GLU A 42 7.48 -0.20 5.84
N GLU A 43 8.56 0.53 6.16
CA GLU A 43 8.59 1.99 6.15
C GLU A 43 8.34 2.54 4.74
N ALA A 44 9.00 1.98 3.73
CA ALA A 44 8.79 2.35 2.33
C ALA A 44 7.34 2.09 1.88
N TYR A 45 6.78 0.94 2.22
CA TYR A 45 5.39 0.60 1.90
C TYR A 45 4.42 1.57 2.56
N LYS A 46 4.60 1.89 3.85
CA LYS A 46 3.75 2.86 4.57
C LYS A 46 3.77 4.23 3.91
N ALA A 47 4.95 4.73 3.53
CA ALA A 47 5.07 6.02 2.86
C ALA A 47 4.34 6.05 1.51
N ILE A 48 4.50 5.00 0.70
CA ILE A 48 3.83 4.89 -0.61
C ILE A 48 2.31 4.70 -0.43
N ALA A 49 1.90 3.87 0.52
CA ALA A 49 0.49 3.63 0.85
C ALA A 49 -0.19 4.95 1.25
N GLN A 50 0.41 5.71 2.15
CA GLN A 50 -0.12 7.00 2.58
C GLN A 50 -0.27 7.97 1.39
N PHE A 51 0.77 8.09 0.55
CA PHE A 51 0.73 8.92 -0.65
C PHE A 51 -0.43 8.57 -1.58
N TYR A 52 -0.70 7.28 -1.82
CA TYR A 52 -1.83 6.87 -2.65
C TYR A 52 -3.18 7.06 -1.96
N ILE A 53 -3.29 6.77 -0.67
CA ILE A 53 -4.51 6.98 0.12
C ILE A 53 -4.94 8.45 0.05
N ASP A 54 -4.01 9.40 0.18
CA ASP A 54 -4.32 10.83 0.14
C ASP A 54 -4.88 11.24 -1.24
N ILE A 55 -4.24 10.79 -2.32
CA ILE A 55 -4.72 11.04 -3.69
C ILE A 55 -6.09 10.39 -3.94
N GLU A 56 -6.30 9.16 -3.47
CA GLU A 56 -7.55 8.43 -3.64
C GLU A 56 -8.70 9.09 -2.87
N LYS A 57 -8.44 9.59 -1.67
CA LYS A 57 -9.40 10.38 -0.88
C LYS A 57 -9.87 11.62 -1.64
N GLU A 58 -8.95 12.36 -2.27
CA GLU A 58 -9.33 13.51 -3.10
C GLU A 58 -10.20 13.11 -4.31
N ILE A 59 -9.87 11.99 -4.97
CA ILE A 59 -10.65 11.50 -6.11
C ILE A 59 -12.05 11.09 -5.65
N TYR A 60 -12.17 10.38 -4.53
CA TYR A 60 -13.48 9.99 -3.97
C TYR A 60 -14.31 11.21 -3.55
N ALA A 61 -13.68 12.26 -3.00
CA ALA A 61 -14.37 13.49 -2.64
C ALA A 61 -14.93 14.23 -3.86
N LYS A 62 -14.22 14.21 -5.00
CA LYS A 62 -14.65 14.84 -6.27
C LYS A 62 -15.70 14.04 -7.04
N ALA A 63 -15.79 12.73 -6.79
CA ALA A 63 -16.76 11.84 -7.43
C ALA A 63 -18.14 11.84 -6.74
N LYS A 64 -18.24 12.51 -5.58
CA LYS A 64 -19.46 12.73 -4.83
C LYS A 64 -20.10 14.05 -5.24
#